data_AF-A0A2S9FHF9-F1
#
_entry.id   AF-A0A2S9FHF9-F1
#
_cell.length_a   1.000
_cell.length_b   1.000
_cell.length_c   1.000
_cell.angle_alpha   90.00
_cell.angle_beta   90.00
_cell.angle_gamma   90.00
#
_symmetry.space_group_name_H-M   'P 1'
#
loop_
_entity.id
_entity.type
_entity.pdbx_description
1 polymer ?
#
loop_
_entity_poly.entity_id
_entity_poly.type
_entity_poly.pdbx_seq_one_letter_code
_entity_poly.pdbx_strand_id
1 'polypeptide(L)'
;DGVAVDASYVLSAGVDSEVLLAAVRTAYPDALVAGFGSDMAVLKGVGHPRVLTDGWGLTKAHGWQGVGHTRMATESAVTPAGCHPYAVGPGQCMVHNGSFANHATIRRGLRAAGVPFDSENDTEVGARFIAKLLSEGRDIESALKELCSTFDGFYTLLVSNRDSFAVVRDAIACKPAVIAETDDWVAMASEYRALAALPGVEKARIWEPEPEVVYAWQR
;
A
#
# COMPACT_ATOMS: atom_id res chain seq x y z
N ASP A 1 -9.73 20.91 -8.13
CA ASP A 1 -10.60 20.68 -6.96
C ASP A 1 -9.82 20.00 -5.85
N GLY A 2 -10.36 19.98 -4.63
CA GLY A 2 -9.70 19.29 -3.53
C GLY A 2 -10.64 18.94 -2.39
N VAL A 3 -10.31 17.85 -1.69
CA VAL A 3 -11.00 17.41 -0.48
C VAL A 3 -9.99 17.41 0.66
N ALA A 4 -10.39 17.89 1.83
CA ALA A 4 -9.57 17.94 3.02
C ALA A 4 -10.23 17.18 4.17
N VAL A 5 -9.44 16.39 4.89
CA VAL A 5 -9.82 15.76 6.16
C VAL A 5 -8.69 16.02 7.14
N ASP A 6 -9.00 16.79 8.18
CA ASP A 6 -8.02 17.30 9.15
C ASP A 6 -6.83 18.00 8.47
N ALA A 7 -5.61 17.44 8.63
CA ALA A 7 -4.38 17.96 8.04
C ALA A 7 -4.01 17.30 6.70
N SER A 8 -4.87 16.44 6.15
CA SER A 8 -4.63 15.71 4.91
C SER A 8 -5.49 16.29 3.78
N TYR A 9 -4.87 16.43 2.60
CA TYR A 9 -5.49 17.02 1.42
C TYR A 9 -5.33 16.08 0.24
N VAL A 10 -6.40 15.95 -0.54
CA VAL A 10 -6.38 15.33 -1.87
C VAL A 10 -6.64 16.43 -2.88
N LEU A 11 -5.71 16.60 -3.82
CA LEU A 11 -5.79 17.61 -4.86
C LEU A 11 -5.97 16.93 -6.22
N SER A 12 -6.89 17.45 -7.02
CA SER A 12 -7.09 17.04 -8.41
C SER A 12 -7.07 18.24 -9.34
N ALA A 13 -6.46 18.08 -10.51
CA ALA A 13 -6.37 19.10 -11.53
C ALA A 13 -6.37 18.45 -12.91
N GLY A 14 -6.86 19.17 -13.92
CA GLY A 14 -6.86 18.73 -15.33
C GLY A 14 -5.49 18.85 -16.00
N VAL A 15 -4.42 18.50 -15.30
CA VAL A 15 -3.02 18.50 -15.77
C VAL A 15 -2.36 17.17 -15.40
N ASP A 16 -1.24 16.87 -16.03
CA ASP A 16 -0.47 15.65 -15.71
C ASP A 16 -0.08 15.62 -14.22
N SER A 17 -0.10 14.41 -13.63
CA SER A 17 0.17 14.24 -12.19
C SER A 17 1.56 14.73 -11.79
N GLU A 18 2.55 14.63 -12.67
CA GLU A 18 3.91 15.16 -12.45
C GLU A 18 3.95 16.68 -12.40
N VAL A 19 3.14 17.34 -13.24
CA VAL A 19 3.02 18.82 -13.24
C VAL A 19 2.36 19.29 -11.95
N LEU A 20 1.28 18.63 -11.53
CA LEU A 20 0.63 18.92 -10.25
C LEU A 20 1.56 18.66 -9.07
N LEU A 21 2.28 17.53 -9.08
CA LEU A 21 3.26 17.18 -8.05
C LEU A 21 4.36 18.23 -7.92
N ALA A 22 4.93 18.66 -9.04
CA ALA A 22 5.96 19.70 -9.07
C ALA A 22 5.42 21.02 -8.49
N ALA A 23 4.22 21.45 -8.90
CA ALA A 23 3.60 22.66 -8.39
C ALA A 23 3.33 22.60 -6.88
N VAL A 24 2.83 21.46 -6.37
CA VAL A 24 2.59 21.25 -4.94
C VAL A 24 3.90 21.30 -4.16
N ARG A 25 4.97 20.64 -4.64
CA ARG A 25 6.29 20.69 -3.98
C ARG A 25 6.90 22.09 -3.97
N THR A 26 6.66 22.89 -5.01
CA THR A 26 7.10 24.30 -5.02
C THR A 26 6.30 25.15 -4.05
N ALA A 27 4.97 24.99 -3.99
CA ALA A 27 4.09 25.80 -3.15
C ALA A 27 4.16 25.40 -1.66
N TYR A 28 4.37 24.11 -1.38
CA TYR A 28 4.38 23.52 -0.04
C TYR A 28 5.61 22.62 0.12
N PRO A 29 6.82 23.20 0.24
CA PRO A 29 8.08 22.44 0.28
C PRO A 29 8.18 21.50 1.47
N ASP A 30 7.52 21.83 2.58
CA ASP A 30 7.50 21.02 3.81
C ASP A 30 6.34 20.01 3.86
N ALA A 31 5.46 20.00 2.84
CA ALA A 31 4.35 19.06 2.80
C ALA A 31 4.82 17.67 2.40
N LEU A 32 4.37 16.67 3.17
CA LEU A 32 4.54 15.27 2.81
C LEU A 32 3.60 14.91 1.65
N VAL A 33 4.16 14.40 0.56
CA VAL A 33 3.37 13.80 -0.52
C VAL A 33 3.13 12.33 -0.19
N ALA A 34 1.92 12.02 0.30
CA ALA A 34 1.55 10.65 0.69
C ALA A 34 1.31 9.70 -0.50
N GLY A 35 1.11 10.25 -1.70
CA GLY A 35 0.92 9.55 -2.96
C GLY A 35 0.53 10.53 -4.07
N PHE A 36 0.72 10.12 -5.33
CA PHE A 36 0.32 10.88 -6.51
C PHE A 36 0.11 9.94 -7.69
N GLY A 37 -0.69 10.36 -8.66
CA GLY A 37 -0.95 9.61 -9.88
C GLY A 37 -2.17 10.13 -10.62
N SER A 38 -2.35 9.66 -11.85
CA SER A 38 -3.51 9.97 -12.70
C SER A 38 -4.75 9.15 -12.31
N ASP A 39 -4.54 7.90 -11.88
CA ASP A 39 -5.60 6.91 -11.68
C ASP A 39 -5.60 6.32 -10.26
N MET A 40 -5.00 7.04 -9.30
CA MET A 40 -4.90 6.61 -7.91
C MET A 40 -5.12 7.79 -6.96
N ALA A 41 -5.84 7.54 -5.87
CA ALA A 41 -5.93 8.45 -4.73
C ALA A 41 -5.48 7.72 -3.45
N VAL A 42 -4.61 8.37 -2.68
CA VAL A 42 -4.17 7.87 -1.37
C VAL A 42 -4.85 8.68 -0.28
N LEU A 43 -5.76 8.01 0.43
CA LEU A 43 -6.58 8.61 1.47
C LEU A 43 -6.06 8.15 2.83
N LYS A 44 -5.56 9.08 3.64
CA LYS A 44 -4.99 8.79 4.97
C LYS A 44 -5.57 9.72 6.02
N GLY A 45 -5.66 9.24 7.25
CA GLY A 45 -6.10 10.05 8.38
C GLY A 45 -5.91 9.31 9.69
N VAL A 46 -6.21 10.00 10.79
CA VAL A 46 -6.18 9.45 12.13
C VAL A 46 -7.59 9.49 12.71
N GLY A 47 -8.03 8.39 13.30
CA GLY A 47 -9.32 8.31 13.97
C GLY A 47 -10.12 7.08 13.58
N HIS A 48 -11.42 7.13 13.86
CA HIS A 48 -12.32 6.02 13.63
C HIS A 48 -12.54 5.79 12.12
N PRO A 49 -12.41 4.55 11.60
CA PRO A 49 -12.49 4.28 10.15
C PRO A 49 -13.74 4.84 9.48
N ARG A 50 -14.93 4.71 10.08
CA ARG A 50 -16.17 5.26 9.51
C ARG A 50 -16.15 6.78 9.33
N VAL A 51 -15.57 7.51 10.30
CA VAL A 51 -15.46 8.97 10.22
C VAL A 51 -14.55 9.37 9.06
N LEU A 52 -13.44 8.63 8.88
CA LEU A 52 -12.53 8.85 7.76
C LEU A 52 -13.17 8.49 6.42
N THR A 53 -13.87 7.37 6.30
CA THR A 53 -14.54 6.99 5.04
C THR A 53 -15.61 7.99 4.64
N ASP A 54 -16.35 8.53 5.60
CA ASP A 54 -17.36 9.56 5.36
C ASP A 54 -16.71 10.90 4.98
N GLY A 55 -15.68 11.33 5.73
CA GLY A 55 -14.95 12.57 5.47
C GLY A 55 -14.27 12.59 4.10
N TRP A 56 -13.73 11.45 3.66
CA TRP A 56 -13.18 11.29 2.32
C TRP A 56 -14.24 11.08 1.24
N GLY A 57 -15.52 10.93 1.61
CA GLY A 57 -16.60 10.68 0.66
C GLY A 57 -16.45 9.35 -0.09
N LEU A 58 -15.88 8.33 0.56
CA LEU A 58 -15.54 7.04 -0.07
C LEU A 58 -16.76 6.34 -0.68
N THR A 59 -17.96 6.59 -0.14
CA THR A 59 -19.23 6.07 -0.69
C THR A 59 -19.57 6.60 -2.09
N LYS A 60 -18.94 7.69 -2.52
CA LYS A 60 -19.06 8.28 -3.86
C LYS A 60 -17.84 7.95 -4.75
N ALA A 61 -16.85 7.25 -4.21
CA ALA A 61 -15.67 6.89 -4.97
C ALA A 61 -16.00 5.76 -5.95
N HIS A 62 -15.35 5.80 -7.11
CA HIS A 62 -15.45 4.76 -8.12
C HIS A 62 -14.06 4.28 -8.48
N GLY A 63 -13.93 2.98 -8.70
CA GLY A 63 -12.69 2.31 -9.01
C GLY A 63 -12.94 0.81 -9.09
N TRP A 64 -11.96 0.08 -9.60
CA TRP A 64 -12.02 -1.38 -9.71
C TRP A 64 -11.08 -2.07 -8.73
N GLN A 65 -10.18 -1.31 -8.09
CA GLN A 65 -9.27 -1.78 -7.06
C GLN A 65 -9.34 -0.85 -5.85
N GLY A 66 -9.30 -1.45 -4.67
CA GLY A 66 -9.29 -0.73 -3.40
C GLY A 66 -8.41 -1.45 -2.40
N VAL A 67 -7.62 -0.68 -1.66
CA VAL A 67 -6.76 -1.19 -0.59
C VAL A 67 -7.02 -0.38 0.67
N GLY A 68 -7.35 -1.06 1.76
CA GLY A 68 -7.62 -0.46 3.05
C GLY A 68 -6.73 -1.05 4.13
N HIS A 69 -6.33 -0.23 5.09
CA HIS A 69 -5.55 -0.69 6.23
C HIS A 69 -5.87 0.12 7.48
N THR A 70 -6.11 -0.56 8.59
CA THR A 70 -6.21 0.05 9.92
C THR A 70 -4.93 -0.21 10.68
N ARG A 71 -4.20 0.85 11.02
CA ARG A 71 -2.94 0.75 11.74
C ARG A 71 -3.15 0.83 13.25
N MET A 72 -2.62 -0.14 13.98
CA MET A 72 -2.45 -0.02 15.44
C MET A 72 -1.02 0.44 15.73
N ALA A 73 -0.85 1.69 16.14
CA ALA A 73 0.46 2.21 16.53
C ALA A 73 0.71 1.89 18.01
N THR A 74 1.59 0.91 18.28
CA THR A 74 1.96 0.52 19.65
C THR A 74 3.17 1.28 20.19
N GLU A 75 4.09 1.68 19.31
CA GLU A 75 5.41 2.23 19.69
C GLU A 75 5.79 3.51 18.93
N SER A 76 4.96 3.97 18.00
CA SER A 76 5.28 5.08 17.10
C SER A 76 4.17 6.11 17.07
N ALA A 77 4.49 7.31 16.59
CA ALA A 77 3.54 8.40 16.52
C ALA A 77 2.29 8.01 15.69
N VAL A 78 1.14 8.43 16.20
CA VAL A 78 -0.15 8.30 15.51
C VAL A 78 -0.28 9.51 14.57
N THR A 79 0.22 9.36 13.34
CA THR A 79 0.17 10.41 12.31
C THR A 79 -0.37 9.84 11.00
N PRO A 80 -1.05 10.66 10.18
CA PRO A 80 -1.49 10.24 8.84
C PRO A 80 -0.31 9.76 7.98
N ALA A 81 0.85 10.41 8.10
CA ALA A 81 2.08 10.05 7.41
C ALA A 81 2.50 8.60 7.66
N GLY A 82 2.41 8.15 8.92
CA GLY A 82 2.78 6.81 9.33
C GLY A 82 1.77 5.73 8.95
N CYS A 83 0.57 6.10 8.52
CA CYS A 83 -0.48 5.16 8.12
C CYS A 83 -0.23 4.61 6.71
N HIS A 84 -0.64 3.37 6.52
CA HIS A 84 -0.75 2.74 5.21
C HIS A 84 -1.91 3.33 4.39
N PRO A 85 -1.92 3.16 3.05
CA PRO A 85 -0.89 2.51 2.22
C PRO A 85 0.34 3.40 1.97
N TYR A 86 1.52 2.81 1.74
CA TYR A 86 2.69 3.56 1.27
C TYR A 86 2.69 3.57 -0.26
N ALA A 87 2.65 4.77 -0.85
CA ALA A 87 2.67 4.97 -2.30
C ALA A 87 3.89 5.82 -2.69
N VAL A 88 5.02 5.15 -2.88
CA VAL A 88 6.36 5.77 -3.04
C VAL A 88 6.77 5.96 -4.51
N GLY A 89 6.01 5.41 -5.45
CA GLY A 89 6.21 5.55 -6.88
C GLY A 89 4.88 5.70 -7.63
N PRO A 90 4.91 6.12 -8.91
CA PRO A 90 3.71 6.37 -9.68
C PRO A 90 2.86 5.11 -9.77
N GLY A 91 1.59 5.21 -9.36
CA GLY A 91 0.66 4.10 -9.55
C GLY A 91 0.89 2.90 -8.63
N GLN A 92 1.90 2.88 -7.73
CA GLN A 92 2.14 1.76 -6.81
C GLN A 92 1.66 2.08 -5.38
N CYS A 93 1.03 1.12 -4.71
CA CYS A 93 0.75 1.17 -3.30
C CYS A 93 1.10 -0.15 -2.59
N MET A 94 1.50 -0.06 -1.32
CA MET A 94 1.85 -1.20 -0.48
C MET A 94 1.16 -1.09 0.88
N VAL A 95 0.55 -2.19 1.30
CA VAL A 95 0.14 -2.41 2.70
C VAL A 95 0.89 -3.58 3.30
N HIS A 96 1.18 -3.47 4.58
CA HIS A 96 2.04 -4.40 5.31
C HIS A 96 1.45 -4.62 6.69
N ASN A 97 1.10 -5.87 6.97
CA ASN A 97 0.78 -6.33 8.31
C ASN A 97 1.96 -7.16 8.79
N GLY A 98 2.76 -6.65 9.72
CA GLY A 98 4.02 -7.27 10.09
C GLY A 98 5.04 -6.30 10.64
N SER A 99 6.29 -6.77 10.69
CA SER A 99 7.46 -5.97 11.00
C SER A 99 8.66 -6.53 10.21
N PHE A 100 9.39 -5.65 9.54
CA PHE A 100 10.68 -5.98 8.94
C PHE A 100 11.81 -5.75 9.95
N ALA A 101 12.44 -6.81 10.44
CA ALA A 101 13.47 -6.74 11.48
C ALA A 101 14.78 -6.08 11.01
N ASN A 102 15.15 -6.24 9.74
CA ASN A 102 16.41 -5.73 9.18
C ASN A 102 16.25 -4.44 8.34
N HIS A 103 15.09 -3.78 8.41
CA HIS A 103 14.75 -2.60 7.60
C HIS A 103 15.76 -1.45 7.72
N ALA A 104 16.39 -1.24 8.88
CA ALA A 104 17.38 -0.19 9.08
C ALA A 104 18.64 -0.40 8.21
N THR A 105 19.08 -1.64 8.03
CA THR A 105 20.21 -1.98 7.17
C THR A 105 19.86 -1.74 5.70
N ILE A 106 18.69 -2.20 5.27
CA ILE A 106 18.21 -2.04 3.90
C ILE A 106 18.01 -0.56 3.56
N ARG A 107 17.43 0.22 4.48
CA ARG A 107 17.30 1.68 4.37
C ARG A 107 18.64 2.36 4.12
N ARG A 108 19.70 2.00 4.85
CA ARG A 108 21.04 2.56 4.60
C ARG A 108 21.54 2.24 3.20
N GLY A 109 21.35 1.01 2.72
CA GLY A 109 21.70 0.62 1.36
C GLY A 109 20.95 1.42 0.29
N LEU A 110 19.63 1.56 0.44
CA LEU A 110 18.80 2.35 -0.47
C LEU A 110 19.18 3.84 -0.46
N ARG A 111 19.43 4.43 0.72
CA ARG A 111 19.92 5.82 0.84
C ARG A 111 21.28 6.00 0.15
N ALA A 112 22.20 5.05 0.29
CA ALA A 112 23.50 5.08 -0.41
C ALA A 112 23.34 5.03 -1.94
N ALA A 113 22.27 4.38 -2.42
CA ALA A 113 21.87 4.35 -3.83
C ALA A 113 21.04 5.58 -4.28
N GLY A 114 20.89 6.61 -3.44
CA GLY A 114 20.19 7.85 -3.78
C GLY A 114 18.67 7.80 -3.63
N VAL A 115 18.11 6.76 -3.01
CA VAL A 115 16.67 6.66 -2.78
C VAL A 115 16.26 7.56 -1.60
N PRO A 116 15.37 8.56 -1.80
CA PRO A 116 14.90 9.41 -0.72
C PRO A 116 13.98 8.65 0.24
N PHE A 117 13.70 9.19 1.43
CA PHE A 117 12.78 8.63 2.42
C PHE A 117 12.00 9.75 3.10
N ASP A 118 10.73 9.50 3.36
CA ASP A 118 9.78 10.48 3.89
C ASP A 118 9.32 10.15 5.32
N SER A 119 9.62 8.93 5.80
CA SER A 119 9.29 8.45 7.13
C SER A 119 10.36 7.50 7.66
N GLU A 120 10.31 7.18 8.95
CA GLU A 120 11.12 6.12 9.56
C GLU A 120 10.39 4.77 9.65
N ASN A 121 9.25 4.63 8.95
CA ASN A 121 8.49 3.39 8.95
C ASN A 121 9.21 2.30 8.13
N ASP A 122 9.14 1.07 8.61
CA ASP A 122 9.73 -0.10 7.96
C ASP A 122 9.01 -0.45 6.65
N THR A 123 7.69 -0.23 6.59
CA THR A 123 6.91 -0.45 5.37
C THR A 123 7.37 0.44 4.23
N GLU A 124 7.78 1.68 4.51
CA GLU A 124 8.33 2.55 3.46
C GLU A 124 9.62 1.96 2.87
N VAL A 125 10.44 1.30 3.70
CA VAL A 125 11.65 0.62 3.23
C VAL A 125 11.29 -0.50 2.25
N GLY A 126 10.29 -1.33 2.60
CA GLY A 126 9.77 -2.37 1.70
C GLY A 126 9.20 -1.78 0.41
N ALA A 127 8.37 -0.75 0.51
CA ALA A 127 7.75 -0.11 -0.65
C ALA A 127 8.79 0.47 -1.60
N ARG A 128 9.80 1.17 -1.07
CA ARG A 128 10.89 1.77 -1.87
C ARG A 128 11.82 0.74 -2.46
N PHE A 129 12.07 -0.36 -1.75
CA PHE A 129 12.82 -1.49 -2.29
C PHE A 129 12.14 -2.06 -3.54
N ILE A 130 10.84 -2.35 -3.45
CA ILE A 130 10.07 -2.84 -4.60
C ILE A 130 10.05 -1.79 -5.71
N ALA A 131 9.75 -0.53 -5.40
CA ALA A 131 9.73 0.56 -6.38
C ALA A 131 11.05 0.68 -7.15
N LYS A 132 12.19 0.56 -6.45
CA LYS A 132 13.52 0.56 -7.07
C LYS A 132 13.67 -0.62 -8.04
N LEU A 133 13.35 -1.84 -7.63
CA LEU A 133 13.44 -3.01 -8.51
C LEU A 133 12.54 -2.89 -9.75
N LEU A 134 11.33 -2.38 -9.59
CA LEU A 134 10.42 -2.11 -10.70
C LEU A 134 11.00 -1.06 -11.66
N SER A 135 11.60 0.01 -11.14
CA SER A 135 12.26 1.04 -11.94
C SER A 135 13.47 0.52 -12.74
N GLU A 136 14.05 -0.59 -12.31
CA GLU A 136 15.14 -1.30 -12.98
C GLU A 136 14.63 -2.35 -14.00
N GLY A 137 13.32 -2.39 -14.25
CA GLY A 137 12.69 -3.25 -15.25
C GLY A 137 12.32 -4.65 -14.77
N ARG A 138 12.35 -4.90 -13.45
CA ARG A 138 11.87 -6.17 -12.87
C ARG A 138 10.35 -6.19 -12.84
N ASP A 139 9.76 -7.37 -13.02
CA ASP A 139 8.34 -7.57 -12.76
C ASP A 139 8.03 -7.66 -11.25
N ILE A 140 6.75 -7.55 -10.90
CA ILE A 140 6.31 -7.53 -9.49
C ILE A 140 6.60 -8.85 -8.78
N GLU A 141 6.48 -9.98 -9.46
CA GLU A 141 6.73 -11.28 -8.86
C GLU A 141 8.20 -11.45 -8.49
N SER A 142 9.09 -11.08 -9.40
CA SER A 142 10.54 -11.09 -9.19
C SER A 142 10.94 -10.12 -8.08
N ALA A 143 10.32 -8.94 -8.03
CA ALA A 143 10.58 -7.96 -6.98
C ALA A 143 10.14 -8.46 -5.60
N LEU A 144 8.97 -9.12 -5.50
CA LEU A 144 8.48 -9.72 -4.26
C LEU A 144 9.31 -10.93 -3.83
N LYS A 145 9.74 -11.79 -4.77
CA LYS A 145 10.65 -12.90 -4.46
C LYS A 145 11.98 -12.41 -3.90
N GLU A 146 12.53 -11.33 -4.46
CA GLU A 146 13.76 -10.72 -3.97
C GLU A 146 13.57 -10.00 -2.62
N LEU A 147 12.40 -9.42 -2.39
CA LEU A 147 12.03 -8.93 -1.06
C LEU A 147 12.03 -10.09 -0.05
N CYS A 148 11.40 -11.22 -0.38
CA CYS A 148 11.35 -12.39 0.50
C CYS A 148 12.73 -12.91 0.89
N SER A 149 13.69 -12.92 -0.04
CA SER A 149 15.07 -13.35 0.24
C SER A 149 15.92 -12.31 0.97
N THR A 150 15.52 -11.03 0.96
CA THR A 150 16.32 -9.92 1.51
C THR A 150 15.83 -9.45 2.88
N PHE A 151 14.52 -9.51 3.14
CA PHE A 151 13.91 -8.95 4.33
C PHE A 151 13.68 -10.01 5.40
N ASP A 152 14.26 -9.76 6.58
CA ASP A 152 14.00 -10.55 7.78
C ASP A 152 12.77 -9.99 8.50
N GLY A 153 11.96 -10.87 9.10
CA GLY A 153 10.82 -10.47 9.91
C GLY A 153 9.63 -11.40 9.73
N PHE A 154 8.46 -10.90 10.12
CA PHE A 154 7.18 -11.57 9.90
C PHE A 154 6.24 -10.58 9.24
N TYR A 155 5.60 -10.96 8.15
CA TYR A 155 4.81 -10.03 7.36
C TYR A 155 3.83 -10.73 6.42
N THR A 156 2.73 -10.03 6.17
CA THR A 156 1.88 -10.23 5.01
C THR A 156 1.84 -8.92 4.25
N LEU A 157 2.17 -8.99 2.96
CA LEU A 157 2.22 -7.84 2.08
C LEU A 157 1.10 -7.95 1.07
N LEU A 158 0.51 -6.80 0.75
CA LEU A 158 -0.29 -6.61 -0.44
C LEU A 158 0.30 -5.41 -1.18
N VAL A 159 0.68 -5.67 -2.42
CA VAL A 159 1.23 -4.66 -3.32
C VAL A 159 0.30 -4.55 -4.50
N SER A 160 -0.07 -3.33 -4.83
CA SER A 160 -0.97 -3.03 -5.94
C SER A 160 -0.31 -1.99 -6.81
N ASN A 161 -0.55 -2.10 -8.11
CA ASN A 161 -0.32 -0.99 -9.02
C ASN A 161 -1.56 -0.70 -9.85
N ARG A 162 -1.42 0.14 -10.89
CA ARG A 162 -2.53 0.48 -11.80
C ARG A 162 -3.26 -0.77 -12.28
N ASP A 163 -2.56 -1.84 -12.66
CA ASP A 163 -3.13 -2.98 -13.39
C ASP A 163 -2.98 -4.31 -12.65
N SER A 164 -2.37 -4.31 -11.46
CA SER A 164 -2.05 -5.53 -10.73
C SER A 164 -2.33 -5.47 -9.23
N PHE A 165 -2.53 -6.66 -8.69
CA PHE A 165 -2.73 -6.94 -7.28
C PHE A 165 -1.88 -8.15 -6.91
N ALA A 166 -1.00 -8.03 -5.93
CA ALA A 166 -0.10 -9.10 -5.52
C ALA A 166 -0.10 -9.25 -4.00
N VAL A 167 -0.05 -10.50 -3.53
CA VAL A 167 -0.01 -10.87 -2.12
C VAL A 167 1.14 -11.83 -1.88
N VAL A 168 1.89 -11.63 -0.80
CA VAL A 168 2.93 -12.55 -0.34
C VAL A 168 3.03 -12.56 1.18
N ARG A 169 3.40 -13.72 1.75
CA ARG A 169 3.66 -13.91 3.18
C ARG A 169 5.13 -14.25 3.42
N ASP A 170 5.61 -13.93 4.61
CA ASP A 170 6.90 -14.41 5.11
C ASP A 170 6.95 -15.96 5.17
N ALA A 171 8.16 -16.51 5.30
CA ALA A 171 8.42 -17.96 5.34
C ALA A 171 7.72 -18.72 6.46
N ILE A 172 7.36 -18.03 7.55
CA ILE A 172 6.68 -18.61 8.71
C ILE A 172 5.16 -18.42 8.60
N ALA A 173 4.70 -17.56 7.67
CA ALA A 173 3.30 -17.20 7.52
C ALA A 173 2.69 -16.71 8.85
N CYS A 174 3.48 -16.00 9.66
CA CYS A 174 3.12 -15.65 11.03
C CYS A 174 1.90 -14.70 11.11
N LYS A 175 1.73 -13.84 10.09
CA LYS A 175 0.58 -12.93 9.98
C LYS A 175 -0.54 -13.58 9.17
N PRO A 176 -1.80 -13.42 9.60
CA PRO A 176 -2.93 -14.08 8.96
C PRO A 176 -3.30 -13.39 7.65
N ALA A 177 -3.73 -14.20 6.68
CA ALA A 177 -4.21 -13.76 5.38
C ALA A 177 -5.21 -14.77 4.85
N VAL A 178 -6.32 -14.28 4.31
CA VAL A 178 -7.35 -15.06 3.64
C VAL A 178 -7.56 -14.42 2.28
N ILE A 179 -7.54 -15.24 1.23
CA ILE A 179 -7.88 -14.84 -0.13
C ILE A 179 -9.22 -15.45 -0.49
N ALA A 180 -10.07 -14.65 -1.11
CA ALA A 180 -11.33 -15.08 -1.71
C ALA A 180 -11.32 -14.67 -3.19
N GLU A 181 -11.71 -15.59 -4.06
CA GLU A 181 -11.73 -15.39 -5.50
C GLU A 181 -13.01 -15.93 -6.13
N THR A 182 -13.57 -15.13 -7.02
CA THR A 182 -14.69 -15.47 -7.91
C THR A 182 -14.26 -15.19 -9.35
N ASP A 183 -15.11 -15.53 -10.32
CA ASP A 183 -14.87 -15.15 -11.72
C ASP A 183 -14.88 -13.62 -11.95
N ASP A 184 -15.49 -12.85 -11.03
CA ASP A 184 -15.68 -11.40 -11.16
C ASP A 184 -14.67 -10.56 -10.36
N TRP A 185 -14.11 -11.11 -9.27
CA TRP A 185 -13.22 -10.37 -8.37
C TRP A 185 -12.32 -11.28 -7.54
N VAL A 186 -11.18 -10.72 -7.13
CA VAL A 186 -10.30 -11.26 -6.09
C VAL A 186 -10.20 -10.28 -4.92
N ALA A 187 -10.19 -10.80 -3.69
CA ALA A 187 -10.00 -10.01 -2.48
C ALA A 187 -9.10 -10.73 -1.47
N MET A 188 -8.35 -9.95 -0.70
CA MET A 188 -7.56 -10.44 0.42
C MET A 188 -7.86 -9.62 1.67
N ALA A 189 -7.92 -10.29 2.82
CA ALA A 189 -7.95 -9.64 4.12
C ALA A 189 -7.18 -10.46 5.16
N SER A 190 -6.81 -9.84 6.28
CA SER A 190 -6.23 -10.59 7.40
C SER A 190 -7.21 -11.56 8.07
N GLU A 191 -8.53 -11.33 7.95
CA GLU A 191 -9.56 -12.22 8.50
C GLU A 191 -10.75 -12.33 7.54
N TYR A 192 -11.36 -13.51 7.46
CA TYR A 192 -12.54 -13.76 6.62
C TYR A 192 -13.71 -12.82 6.91
N ARG A 193 -13.88 -12.35 8.16
CA ARG A 193 -14.95 -11.40 8.52
C ARG A 193 -14.97 -10.13 7.69
N ALA A 194 -13.81 -9.66 7.21
CA ALA A 194 -13.72 -8.49 6.36
C ALA A 194 -14.24 -8.75 4.93
N LEU A 195 -14.21 -10.01 4.49
CA LEU A 195 -14.64 -10.44 3.15
C LEU A 195 -16.10 -10.93 3.13
N ALA A 196 -16.64 -11.31 4.29
CA ALA A 196 -17.95 -11.96 4.40
C ALA A 196 -19.15 -11.14 3.89
N ALA A 197 -18.99 -9.84 3.67
CA ALA A 197 -20.02 -8.96 3.11
C ALA A 197 -19.85 -8.70 1.61
N LEU A 198 -18.81 -9.25 0.96
CA LEU A 198 -18.57 -9.05 -0.46
C LEU A 198 -19.64 -9.77 -1.30
N PRO A 199 -20.11 -9.17 -2.42
CA PRO A 199 -21.11 -9.79 -3.27
C PRO A 199 -20.65 -11.14 -3.83
N GLY A 200 -21.45 -12.19 -3.64
CA GLY A 200 -21.15 -13.52 -4.18
C GLY A 200 -20.08 -14.30 -3.41
N VAL A 201 -19.66 -13.83 -2.23
CA VAL A 201 -18.62 -14.49 -1.41
C VAL A 201 -18.97 -15.94 -1.06
N GLU A 202 -20.25 -16.30 -1.01
CA GLU A 202 -20.72 -17.66 -0.76
C GLU A 202 -20.32 -18.66 -1.86
N LYS A 203 -19.97 -18.16 -3.05
CA LYS A 203 -19.48 -18.95 -4.19
C LYS A 203 -17.96 -18.82 -4.38
N ALA A 204 -17.30 -17.97 -3.61
CA ALA A 204 -15.87 -17.73 -3.77
C ALA A 204 -15.06 -18.96 -3.36
N ARG A 205 -13.98 -19.24 -4.11
CA ARG A 205 -12.91 -20.10 -3.61
C ARG A 205 -12.21 -19.32 -2.49
N ILE A 206 -12.13 -19.90 -1.30
CA ILE A 206 -11.51 -19.25 -0.12
C ILE A 206 -10.35 -20.12 0.36
N TRP A 207 -9.18 -19.51 0.54
CA TRP A 207 -7.98 -20.22 1.02
C TRP A 207 -7.02 -19.27 1.73
N GLU A 208 -6.08 -19.85 2.48
CA GLU A 208 -4.93 -19.11 3.00
C GLU A 208 -3.77 -19.21 2.00
N PRO A 209 -3.10 -18.10 1.66
CA PRO A 209 -1.95 -18.15 0.77
C PRO A 209 -0.77 -18.81 1.47
N GLU A 210 -0.03 -19.63 0.72
CA GLU A 210 1.13 -20.37 1.20
C GLU A 210 2.32 -19.42 1.53
N PRO A 211 3.18 -19.78 2.50
CA PRO A 211 4.39 -19.01 2.80
C PRO A 211 5.30 -18.88 1.56
N GLU A 212 5.91 -17.71 1.37
CA GLU A 212 6.87 -17.41 0.27
C GLU A 212 6.34 -17.62 -1.16
N VAL A 213 5.06 -17.94 -1.34
CA VAL A 213 4.41 -17.98 -2.65
C VAL A 213 3.85 -16.59 -2.96
N VAL A 214 4.26 -16.05 -4.10
CA VAL A 214 3.70 -14.81 -4.64
C VAL A 214 2.44 -15.16 -5.43
N TYR A 215 1.32 -14.59 -5.02
CA TYR A 215 0.07 -14.66 -5.77
C TYR A 215 -0.15 -13.30 -6.42
N ALA A 216 -0.23 -13.26 -7.75
CA ALA A 216 -0.41 -12.04 -8.51
C ALA A 216 -1.58 -12.17 -9.49
N TRP A 217 -2.39 -11.13 -9.56
CA TRP A 217 -3.50 -10.98 -10.48
C TRP A 217 -3.26 -9.73 -11.32
N GLN A 218 -3.62 -9.82 -12.59
CA GLN A 218 -3.55 -8.72 -13.53
C GLN A 218 -4.88 -8.61 -14.26
N ARG A 219 -5.21 -7.38 -14.64
CA ARG A 219 -6.37 -7.10 -15.47
C ARG A 219 -6.13 -7.43 -16.95
#